data_AF-A0A932T9L2-F1
#
_entry.id   AF-A0A932T9L2-F1
#
_cell.length_a   1.000
_cell.length_b   1.000
_cell.length_c   1.000
_cell.angle_alpha   90.00
_cell.angle_beta   90.00
_cell.angle_gamma   90.00
#
_symmetry.space_group_name_H-M   'P 1'
#
loop_
_entity.id
_entity.type
_entity.pdbx_description
1 polymer ?
#
loop_
_entity_poly.entity_id
_entity_poly.type
_entity_poly.pdbx_seq_one_letter_code
_entity_poly.pdbx_strand_id
1 'polypeptide(L)'
;MMRLYGSVLVVLGAAGNLGAAEPSCEDRPYNVSVKIGFEAIPEFDAAFRTAVCDQTLAGIERFVGPLWRATVVEEPGDLFSGAAAIIRLAPERLAARPAALACDKVFLLAVAPAGAGLRVTGREWDSATRQLGPPAAQVLLDRRELATTVLSLLHELFRPIAEIDHARSGRTTLRALAGNLAPADSSWQVLPAGKLFEVYNLTLNAELEVERIQQVPWTYLSAGDDAGAGRVECTVTSGLRAPLSTRRHRLKPLALAVNDRGAATKLTLVTRAPAQRPLAGVEVELSAAPHPGAQADRSEPAEDAKKLPVLITDRNGVVSLKSADALADRPVWLFVRSGQVLLARVPYLPGLRVAESLELPDDSLRLDVEGDIALLQARLVDTVARRAMLMSQAKARAKANQFDTVGDLIGELDAMPKAGRFVEDLNLIRINRTKAARARRDKSTEERIKKLCTETEELVRAYLDEDKLTEVRDEVRELRRAVDDQAAMEAKGREAEARAAARAAQGLPADPKQPGDSEPAPAKKKKKASQPADAGTQPATPAPKPVGF
;
A
#
# COMPACT_ATOMS: atom_id res chain seq x y z
N MET A 1 52.78 38.12 36.92
CA MET A 1 53.77 37.02 36.98
C MET A 1 53.31 35.89 36.06
N MET A 2 54.16 34.92 35.77
CA MET A 2 53.92 33.91 34.72
C MET A 2 53.11 32.69 35.20
N ARG A 3 52.54 32.00 34.20
CA ARG A 3 51.78 30.74 34.22
C ARG A 3 52.35 29.66 35.15
N LEU A 4 51.48 28.74 35.57
CA LEU A 4 51.57 27.32 35.19
C LEU A 4 50.21 26.61 35.36
N TYR A 5 49.53 26.31 34.24
CA TYR A 5 48.40 25.37 34.19
C TYR A 5 48.95 24.03 33.66
N GLY A 6 48.75 22.95 34.42
CA GLY A 6 49.25 21.61 34.10
C GLY A 6 48.33 20.81 33.18
N SER A 7 48.20 21.19 31.91
CA SER A 7 47.43 20.39 30.93
C SER A 7 48.23 19.16 30.49
N VAL A 8 47.89 17.98 31.01
CA VAL A 8 48.52 16.70 30.61
C VAL A 8 47.98 16.25 29.25
N LEU A 9 48.67 16.66 28.19
CA LEU A 9 48.39 16.26 26.81
C LEU A 9 48.96 14.86 26.54
N VAL A 10 48.14 13.81 26.69
CA VAL A 10 48.54 12.43 26.34
C VAL A 10 48.55 12.24 24.83
N VAL A 11 49.66 12.59 24.17
CA VAL A 11 49.93 12.22 22.78
C VAL A 11 50.45 10.79 22.73
N LEU A 12 49.55 9.82 22.57
CA LEU A 12 49.93 8.46 22.19
C LEU A 12 50.16 8.40 20.68
N GLY A 13 51.41 8.59 20.27
CA GLY A 13 51.84 8.46 18.87
C GLY A 13 51.80 7.00 18.39
N ALA A 14 51.69 6.82 17.08
CA ALA A 14 51.62 5.50 16.45
C ALA A 14 52.94 4.73 16.55
N ALA A 15 53.08 3.91 17.61
CA ALA A 15 54.05 2.81 17.62
C ALA A 15 53.49 1.65 16.80
N GLY A 16 54.23 1.19 15.78
CA GLY A 16 53.82 0.09 14.92
C GLY A 16 53.75 -1.23 15.68
N ASN A 17 52.55 -1.67 16.05
CA ASN A 17 52.35 -2.85 16.89
C ASN A 17 52.01 -4.08 16.03
N LEU A 18 52.90 -5.06 16.01
CA LEU A 18 52.72 -6.31 15.25
C LEU A 18 51.77 -7.27 15.99
N GLY A 19 50.67 -7.65 15.34
CA GLY A 19 49.96 -8.90 15.65
C GLY A 19 48.94 -8.87 16.79
N ALA A 20 48.65 -7.72 17.40
CA ALA A 20 47.44 -7.59 18.24
C ALA A 20 46.21 -7.52 17.32
N ALA A 21 45.41 -8.59 17.27
CA ALA A 21 44.11 -8.54 16.59
C ALA A 21 43.20 -7.51 17.26
N GLU A 22 42.48 -6.71 16.48
CA GLU A 22 41.47 -5.82 17.05
C GLU A 22 40.42 -6.65 17.83
N PRO A 23 40.00 -6.20 19.03
CA PRO A 23 38.97 -6.90 19.79
C PRO A 23 37.69 -6.98 18.96
N SER A 24 36.92 -8.07 19.10
CA SER A 24 35.67 -8.18 18.37
C SER A 24 34.74 -7.03 18.74
N CYS A 25 33.79 -6.70 17.85
CA CYS A 25 32.76 -5.72 18.17
C CYS A 25 32.01 -6.05 19.47
N GLU A 26 31.92 -7.34 19.83
CA GLU A 26 31.18 -7.82 20.99
C GLU A 26 31.94 -7.58 22.31
N ASP A 27 33.27 -7.53 22.26
CA ASP A 27 34.14 -7.34 23.44
C ASP A 27 34.51 -5.87 23.68
N ARG A 28 34.24 -4.98 22.71
CA ARG A 28 34.60 -3.56 22.78
C ARG A 28 33.47 -2.73 23.42
N PRO A 29 33.72 -1.97 24.51
CA PRO A 29 32.72 -1.06 25.08
C PRO A 29 32.41 0.12 24.15
N TYR A 30 31.23 0.70 24.33
CA TYR A 30 30.86 1.97 23.67
C TYR A 30 31.71 3.11 24.26
N ASN A 31 32.40 3.89 23.44
CA ASN A 31 32.97 5.18 23.86
C ASN A 31 31.85 6.23 23.80
N VAL A 32 31.49 6.81 24.95
CA VAL A 32 30.32 7.68 25.09
C VAL A 32 30.72 9.04 25.65
N SER A 33 30.14 10.12 25.10
CA SER A 33 30.22 11.45 25.72
C SER A 33 28.84 12.03 25.98
N VAL A 34 28.59 12.48 27.20
CA VAL A 34 27.36 13.10 27.66
C VAL A 34 27.63 14.60 27.86
N LYS A 35 26.79 15.44 27.24
CA LYS A 35 26.89 16.90 27.21
C LYS A 35 25.66 17.49 27.87
N ILE A 36 25.81 18.04 29.07
CA ILE A 36 24.70 18.62 29.85
C ILE A 36 24.78 20.14 29.82
N GLY A 37 23.92 20.77 29.02
CA GLY A 37 23.73 22.22 29.00
C GLY A 37 22.64 22.61 29.99
N PHE A 38 22.91 23.66 30.78
CA PHE A 38 21.97 24.18 31.77
C PHE A 38 21.49 25.57 31.36
N GLU A 39 20.22 25.88 31.59
CA GLU A 39 19.71 27.24 31.37
C GLU A 39 20.31 28.23 32.39
N ALA A 40 20.50 29.49 31.98
CA ALA A 40 21.22 30.49 32.76
C ALA A 40 20.36 31.11 33.89
N ILE A 41 19.99 30.27 34.88
CA ILE A 41 19.18 30.66 36.04
C ILE A 41 20.03 30.63 37.35
N PRO A 42 19.73 31.48 38.36
CA PRO A 42 20.49 31.53 39.61
C PRO A 42 20.55 30.21 40.40
N GLU A 43 19.55 29.36 40.24
CA GLU A 43 19.42 28.07 40.92
C GLU A 43 20.41 27.00 40.41
N PHE A 44 21.01 27.23 39.23
CA PHE A 44 22.00 26.36 38.58
C PHE A 44 23.41 26.95 38.70
N ASP A 45 23.85 27.19 39.93
CA ASP A 45 25.23 27.60 40.22
C ASP A 45 26.26 26.54 39.78
N ALA A 46 27.54 26.94 39.69
CA ALA A 46 28.59 26.07 39.18
C ALA A 46 28.79 24.79 40.02
N ALA A 47 28.59 24.83 41.33
CA ALA A 47 28.73 23.66 42.19
C ALA A 47 27.57 22.67 41.97
N PHE A 48 26.35 23.17 41.77
CA PHE A 48 25.21 22.34 41.36
C PHE A 48 25.46 21.66 40.01
N ARG A 49 25.93 22.39 38.99
CA ARG A 49 26.16 21.84 37.65
C ARG A 49 27.28 20.79 37.64
N THR A 50 28.39 21.03 38.34
CA THR A 50 29.44 20.02 38.54
C THR A 50 28.90 18.78 39.26
N ALA A 51 28.18 18.96 40.38
CA ALA A 51 27.63 17.84 41.15
C ALA A 51 26.65 16.97 40.33
N VAL A 52 25.84 17.58 39.44
CA VAL A 52 24.94 16.84 38.54
C VAL A 52 25.71 16.03 37.49
N CYS A 53 26.80 16.58 36.93
CA CYS A 53 27.67 15.84 36.01
C CYS A 53 28.35 14.65 36.72
N ASP A 54 28.92 14.87 37.90
CA ASP A 54 29.62 13.83 38.69
C ASP A 54 28.66 12.71 39.12
N GLN A 55 27.47 13.06 39.62
CA GLN A 55 26.44 12.09 40.00
C GLN A 55 25.90 11.31 38.79
N THR A 56 25.83 11.95 37.62
CA THR A 56 25.46 11.26 36.37
C THR A 56 26.55 10.26 35.98
N LEU A 57 27.85 10.62 36.05
CA LEU A 57 28.95 9.71 35.73
C LEU A 57 28.97 8.51 36.68
N ALA A 58 28.93 8.75 38.00
CA ALA A 58 28.87 7.68 39.00
C ALA A 58 27.62 6.78 38.85
N GLY A 59 26.51 7.34 38.35
CA GLY A 59 25.32 6.58 38.00
C GLY A 59 25.49 5.69 36.77
N ILE A 60 26.17 6.17 35.74
CA ILE A 60 26.54 5.37 34.56
C ILE A 60 27.46 4.23 34.98
N GLU A 61 28.49 4.50 35.77
CA GLU A 61 29.40 3.48 36.31
C GLU A 61 28.67 2.43 37.15
N ARG A 62 27.64 2.82 37.91
CA ARG A 62 26.86 1.90 38.76
C ARG A 62 25.84 1.04 38.01
N PHE A 63 25.14 1.59 37.00
CA PHE A 63 24.04 0.90 36.32
C PHE A 63 24.44 0.33 34.95
N VAL A 64 25.23 1.08 34.18
CA VAL A 64 25.69 0.66 32.84
C VAL A 64 26.97 -0.15 32.93
N GLY A 65 27.86 0.22 33.87
CA GLY A 65 29.07 -0.54 34.18
C GLY A 65 30.00 -0.71 32.97
N PRO A 66 30.54 -1.92 32.72
CA PRO A 66 31.59 -2.13 31.72
C PRO A 66 31.11 -1.94 30.27
N LEU A 67 29.80 -1.86 30.02
CA LEU A 67 29.22 -1.67 28.70
C LEU A 67 29.65 -0.33 28.06
N TRP A 68 29.82 0.72 28.87
CA TRP A 68 30.18 2.08 28.42
C TRP A 68 31.50 2.56 29.03
N ARG A 69 32.38 3.09 28.18
CA ARG A 69 33.43 4.04 28.58
C ARG A 69 32.87 5.45 28.41
N ALA A 70 32.26 5.99 29.46
CA ALA A 70 31.58 7.28 29.42
C ALA A 70 32.46 8.45 29.85
N THR A 71 32.07 9.64 29.38
CA THR A 71 32.51 10.95 29.90
C THR A 71 31.27 11.82 30.08
N VAL A 72 31.16 12.57 31.17
CA VAL A 72 30.07 13.53 31.40
C VAL A 72 30.69 14.91 31.62
N VAL A 73 30.25 15.93 30.88
CA VAL A 73 30.69 17.32 31.06
C VAL A 73 29.57 18.31 30.83
N GLU A 74 29.72 19.50 31.42
CA GLU A 74 28.89 20.67 31.11
C GLU A 74 29.07 21.10 29.65
N GLU A 75 27.98 21.50 29.00
CA GLU A 75 27.98 22.14 27.68
C GLU A 75 27.71 23.64 27.85
N PRO A 76 28.70 24.52 27.60
CA PRO A 76 28.59 25.95 27.90
C PRO A 76 27.76 26.74 26.87
N GLY A 77 27.38 26.14 25.74
CA GLY A 77 26.59 26.77 24.68
C GLY A 77 27.15 26.62 23.25
N ASP A 78 28.34 26.04 23.09
CA ASP A 78 29.06 25.92 21.82
C ASP A 78 28.39 24.97 20.80
N LEU A 79 27.59 24.02 21.30
CA LEU A 79 26.77 23.11 20.50
C LEU A 79 25.30 23.55 20.45
N PHE A 80 24.69 23.73 21.62
CA PHE A 80 23.27 24.05 21.78
C PHE A 80 23.05 24.90 23.04
N SER A 81 21.95 25.66 23.09
CA SER A 81 21.48 26.35 24.28
C SER A 81 19.98 26.13 24.44
N GLY A 82 19.58 25.51 25.56
CA GLY A 82 18.20 25.12 25.84
C GLY A 82 17.63 23.99 24.96
N ALA A 83 16.48 23.46 25.36
CA ALA A 83 15.82 22.31 24.72
C ALA A 83 15.46 22.56 23.24
N ALA A 84 15.06 23.79 22.89
CA ALA A 84 14.69 24.15 21.53
C ALA A 84 15.86 24.06 20.53
N ALA A 85 17.10 24.26 20.98
CA ALA A 85 18.28 24.11 20.14
C ALA A 85 18.62 22.63 19.86
N ILE A 86 18.43 21.73 20.83
CA ILE A 86 18.62 20.27 20.65
C ILE A 86 17.63 19.71 19.61
N ILE A 87 16.36 20.11 19.72
CA ILE A 87 15.30 19.68 18.79
C ILE A 87 15.60 20.15 17.37
N ARG A 88 16.11 21.38 17.21
CA ARG A 88 16.50 21.98 15.92
C ARG A 88 17.90 21.62 15.45
N LEU A 89 18.66 20.82 16.20
CA LEU A 89 20.04 20.50 15.83
C LEU A 89 20.09 19.64 14.57
N ALA A 90 20.97 20.04 13.65
CA ALA A 90 21.22 19.38 12.38
C ALA A 90 22.43 18.41 12.49
N PRO A 91 22.35 17.18 11.96
CA PRO A 91 23.42 16.17 11.99
C PRO A 91 24.82 16.69 11.62
N GLU A 92 24.87 17.58 10.64
CA GLU A 92 26.09 18.11 10.02
C GLU A 92 26.95 18.89 11.02
N ARG A 93 26.32 19.56 12.01
CA ARG A 93 27.04 20.30 13.07
C ARG A 93 27.79 19.39 14.05
N LEU A 94 27.44 18.10 14.12
CA LEU A 94 28.17 17.10 14.90
C LEU A 94 29.15 16.33 14.01
N ALA A 95 28.75 15.95 12.79
CA ALA A 95 29.63 15.30 11.83
C ALA A 95 30.90 16.14 11.51
N ALA A 96 30.81 17.48 11.59
CA ALA A 96 31.93 18.38 11.41
C ALA A 96 32.89 18.51 12.62
N ARG A 97 32.62 17.86 13.77
CA ARG A 97 33.44 17.98 15.00
C ARG A 97 34.17 16.65 15.29
N PRO A 98 35.52 16.58 15.15
CA PRO A 98 36.27 15.33 15.33
C PRO A 98 36.03 14.61 16.66
N ALA A 99 35.83 15.35 17.77
CA ALA A 99 35.52 14.77 19.07
C ALA A 99 34.18 14.00 19.11
N ALA A 100 33.22 14.34 18.25
CA ALA A 100 31.94 13.63 18.11
C ALA A 100 32.01 12.44 17.14
N LEU A 101 33.11 12.30 16.38
CA LEU A 101 33.43 11.13 15.57
C LEU A 101 34.34 10.14 16.33
N ALA A 102 35.11 10.61 17.31
CA ALA A 102 35.93 9.78 18.21
C ALA A 102 35.11 9.00 19.27
N CYS A 103 33.82 9.32 19.42
CA CYS A 103 32.89 8.58 20.26
C CYS A 103 31.99 7.69 19.38
N ASP A 104 31.54 6.54 19.89
CA ASP A 104 30.47 5.75 19.27
C ASP A 104 29.12 6.50 19.40
N LYS A 105 28.89 7.10 20.57
CA LYS A 105 27.67 7.85 20.91
C LYS A 105 27.99 9.20 21.54
N VAL A 106 27.18 10.22 21.23
CA VAL A 106 27.17 11.47 22.00
C VAL A 106 25.73 11.78 22.43
N PHE A 107 25.49 11.94 23.72
CA PHE A 107 24.20 12.36 24.26
C PHE A 107 24.21 13.85 24.55
N LEU A 108 23.25 14.58 23.99
CA LEU A 108 23.06 16.00 24.22
C LEU A 108 21.84 16.17 25.12
N LEU A 109 21.98 16.91 26.23
CA LEU A 109 20.94 17.11 27.24
C LEU A 109 20.85 18.59 27.59
N ALA A 110 19.63 19.14 27.61
CA ALA A 110 19.34 20.48 28.11
C ALA A 110 18.47 20.39 29.37
N VAL A 111 18.88 21.07 30.44
CA VAL A 111 18.12 21.24 31.68
C VAL A 111 17.57 22.67 31.74
N ALA A 112 16.25 22.79 31.85
CA ALA A 112 15.54 24.08 31.85
C ALA A 112 14.46 24.10 32.96
N PRO A 113 14.07 25.28 33.48
CA PRO A 113 12.90 25.40 34.35
C PRO A 113 11.60 25.10 33.57
N ALA A 114 10.62 24.51 34.25
CA ALA A 114 9.34 24.08 33.67
C ALA A 114 8.20 24.25 34.67
N GLY A 115 7.72 25.49 34.82
CA GLY A 115 6.69 25.83 35.81
C GLY A 115 7.25 25.73 37.22
N ALA A 116 6.66 24.86 38.06
CA ALA A 116 7.12 24.62 39.43
C ALA A 116 8.24 23.55 39.54
N GLY A 117 8.68 22.97 38.42
CA GLY A 117 9.71 21.94 38.38
C GLY A 117 10.76 22.22 37.31
N LEU A 118 11.51 21.18 36.94
CA LEU A 118 12.51 21.21 35.86
C LEU A 118 12.07 20.31 34.71
N ARG A 119 12.56 20.59 33.50
CA ARG A 119 12.50 19.70 32.34
C ARG A 119 13.92 19.36 31.90
N VAL A 120 14.17 18.07 31.70
CA VAL A 120 15.32 17.59 30.92
C VAL A 120 14.82 17.26 29.51
N THR A 121 15.56 17.66 28.49
CA THR A 121 15.28 17.29 27.09
C THR A 121 16.57 16.85 26.45
N GLY A 122 16.57 15.66 25.83
CA GLY A 122 17.78 15.03 25.33
C GLY A 122 17.64 14.46 23.93
N ARG A 123 18.79 14.18 23.30
CA ARG A 123 18.87 13.56 21.97
C ARG A 123 20.19 12.81 21.82
N GLU A 124 20.13 11.61 21.25
CA GLU A 124 21.31 10.79 20.93
C GLU A 124 21.87 11.17 19.55
N TRP A 125 23.20 11.27 19.45
CA TRP A 125 23.98 11.22 18.22
C TRP A 125 24.68 9.88 18.07
N ASP A 126 24.54 9.28 16.90
CA ASP A 126 25.19 8.04 16.50
C ASP A 126 26.25 8.33 15.43
N SER A 127 27.53 8.07 15.72
CA SER A 127 28.62 8.42 14.80
C SER A 127 28.76 7.45 13.61
N ALA A 128 28.38 6.18 13.80
CA ALA A 128 28.47 5.13 12.78
C ALA A 128 27.48 5.35 11.61
N THR A 129 26.26 5.80 11.92
CA THR A 129 25.22 6.16 10.93
C THR A 129 25.16 7.67 10.64
N ARG A 130 25.90 8.48 11.42
CA ARG A 130 25.87 9.96 11.40
C ARG A 130 24.45 10.51 11.54
N GLN A 131 23.64 9.91 12.43
CA GLN A 131 22.24 10.27 12.67
C GLN A 131 22.02 10.87 14.06
N LEU A 132 21.14 11.87 14.13
CA LEU A 132 20.51 12.28 15.38
C LEU A 132 19.20 11.51 15.57
N GLY A 133 19.03 10.85 16.72
CA GLY A 133 17.81 10.14 17.09
C GLY A 133 16.59 11.04 17.32
N PRO A 134 15.44 10.48 17.70
CA PRO A 134 14.32 11.27 18.19
C PRO A 134 14.72 12.04 19.46
N PRO A 135 14.19 13.26 19.69
CA PRO A 135 14.33 13.93 20.98
C PRO A 135 13.36 13.34 22.00
N ALA A 136 13.85 13.12 23.22
CA ALA A 136 13.08 12.66 24.37
C ALA A 136 13.08 13.74 25.47
N ALA A 137 12.10 13.73 26.37
CA ALA A 137 12.01 14.73 27.43
C ALA A 137 11.22 14.24 28.66
N GLN A 138 11.77 14.51 29.84
CA GLN A 138 11.16 14.17 31.13
C GLN A 138 11.03 15.44 32.00
N VAL A 139 10.08 15.44 32.94
CA VAL A 139 9.79 16.56 33.85
C VAL A 139 9.85 16.04 35.29
N LEU A 140 10.55 16.77 36.16
CA LEU A 140 10.78 16.43 37.56
C LEU A 140 10.47 17.61 38.49
N LEU A 141 10.22 17.34 39.77
CA LEU A 141 9.85 18.39 40.75
C LEU A 141 10.98 18.72 41.75
N ASP A 142 11.65 17.73 42.35
CA ASP A 142 12.83 18.02 43.20
C ASP A 142 14.11 17.99 42.34
N ARG A 143 14.85 19.10 42.32
CA ARG A 143 16.16 19.20 41.66
C ARG A 143 17.19 18.15 42.11
N ARG A 144 17.00 17.50 43.27
CA ARG A 144 17.81 16.36 43.74
C ARG A 144 17.66 15.12 42.86
N GLU A 145 16.53 14.95 42.18
CA GLU A 145 16.26 13.80 41.29
C GLU A 145 16.89 13.98 39.90
N LEU A 146 17.55 15.13 39.63
CA LEU A 146 18.01 15.50 38.29
C LEU A 146 19.00 14.52 37.69
N ALA A 147 20.00 14.06 38.45
CA ALA A 147 20.96 13.07 37.97
C ALA A 147 20.28 11.71 37.66
N THR A 148 19.31 11.29 38.47
CA THR A 148 18.53 10.07 38.23
C THR A 148 17.59 10.20 37.01
N THR A 149 16.99 11.37 36.82
CA THR A 149 16.17 11.68 35.64
C THR A 149 17.02 11.73 34.37
N VAL A 150 18.23 12.28 34.44
CA VAL A 150 19.22 12.22 33.34
C VAL A 150 19.58 10.77 33.00
N LEU A 151 19.80 9.90 33.99
CA LEU A 151 20.10 8.48 33.77
C LEU A 151 18.92 7.73 33.12
N SER A 152 17.68 7.98 33.54
CA SER A 152 16.49 7.43 32.89
C SER A 152 16.36 7.91 31.44
N LEU A 153 16.58 9.20 31.19
CA LEU A 153 16.52 9.77 29.84
C LEU A 153 17.67 9.26 28.94
N LEU A 154 18.85 8.97 29.50
CA LEU A 154 19.95 8.31 28.77
C LEU A 154 19.60 6.88 28.37
N HIS A 155 18.86 6.14 29.21
CA HIS A 155 18.33 4.81 28.90
C HIS A 155 17.31 4.85 27.77
N GLU A 156 16.33 5.77 27.87
CA GLU A 156 15.31 6.05 26.84
C GLU A 156 15.92 6.43 25.48
N LEU A 157 17.05 7.15 25.48
CA LEU A 157 17.74 7.63 24.28
C LEU A 157 18.74 6.65 23.66
N PHE A 158 19.26 5.67 24.41
CA PHE A 158 20.34 4.80 23.93
C PHE A 158 19.83 3.79 22.90
N ARG A 159 20.36 3.87 21.67
CA ARG A 159 20.04 2.93 20.58
C ARG A 159 21.23 2.00 20.31
N PRO A 160 21.23 0.77 20.84
CA PRO A 160 22.19 -0.27 20.48
C PRO A 160 22.58 -0.35 19.01
N ILE A 161 23.88 -0.57 18.75
CA ILE A 161 24.44 -0.85 17.44
C ILE A 161 24.72 -2.35 17.35
N ALA A 162 24.40 -2.97 16.22
CA ALA A 162 24.82 -4.33 15.90
C ALA A 162 25.34 -4.48 14.46
N GLU A 163 26.31 -5.35 14.25
CA GLU A 163 26.75 -5.77 12.92
C GLU A 163 25.84 -6.88 12.39
N ILE A 164 25.54 -6.83 11.09
CA ILE A 164 24.75 -7.87 10.40
C ILE A 164 25.73 -8.88 9.82
N ASP A 165 25.70 -10.13 10.32
CA ASP A 165 26.80 -11.09 10.06
C ASP A 165 26.57 -11.94 8.80
N HIS A 166 25.39 -12.57 8.71
CA HIS A 166 24.97 -13.37 7.56
C HIS A 166 23.45 -13.30 7.38
N ALA A 167 22.98 -13.26 6.13
CA ALA A 167 21.56 -13.24 5.79
C ALA A 167 21.18 -14.50 5.00
N ARG A 168 20.17 -15.21 5.48
CA ARG A 168 19.47 -16.28 4.76
C ARG A 168 18.02 -15.84 4.51
N SER A 169 17.24 -16.63 3.77
CA SER A 169 15.86 -16.29 3.39
C SER A 169 14.98 -15.93 4.59
N GLY A 170 14.73 -14.62 4.79
CA GLY A 170 13.89 -14.09 5.87
C GLY A 170 14.54 -14.00 7.26
N ARG A 171 15.80 -14.42 7.44
CA ARG A 171 16.50 -14.39 8.74
C ARG A 171 17.95 -13.90 8.64
N THR A 172 18.44 -13.28 9.71
CA THR A 172 19.83 -12.84 9.82
C THR A 172 20.32 -12.88 11.27
N THR A 173 21.62 -13.00 11.50
CA THR A 173 22.21 -12.92 12.84
C THR A 173 22.78 -11.53 13.09
N LEU A 174 22.43 -10.94 14.24
CA LEU A 174 23.04 -9.71 14.74
C LEU A 174 24.16 -10.02 15.75
N ARG A 175 25.22 -9.20 15.71
CA ARG A 175 26.28 -9.13 16.73
C ARG A 175 26.32 -7.74 17.33
N ALA A 176 25.98 -7.58 18.60
CA ALA A 176 25.97 -6.27 19.25
C ALA A 176 27.38 -5.72 19.49
N LEU A 177 27.55 -4.41 19.29
CA LEU A 177 28.66 -3.67 19.87
C LEU A 177 28.56 -3.75 21.41
N ALA A 178 29.67 -4.09 22.06
CA ALA A 178 29.76 -4.39 23.50
C ALA A 178 28.87 -5.57 23.96
N GLY A 179 28.43 -6.43 23.04
CA GLY A 179 27.48 -7.51 23.30
C GLY A 179 27.89 -8.55 24.36
N ASN A 180 29.18 -8.81 24.54
CA ASN A 180 29.72 -9.72 25.55
C ASN A 180 29.92 -9.04 26.91
N LEU A 181 29.78 -7.70 26.98
CA LEU A 181 29.94 -6.92 28.21
C LEU A 181 28.58 -6.77 28.90
N ALA A 182 28.31 -7.66 29.87
CA ALA A 182 27.10 -7.58 30.67
C ALA A 182 27.03 -6.23 31.42
N PRO A 183 25.94 -5.44 31.29
CA PRO A 183 25.74 -4.26 32.09
C PRO A 183 25.50 -4.63 33.56
N ALA A 184 25.70 -3.67 34.47
CA ALA A 184 25.44 -3.89 35.90
C ALA A 184 23.94 -4.00 36.22
N ASP A 185 23.09 -3.35 35.41
CA ASP A 185 21.63 -3.46 35.44
C ASP A 185 21.12 -4.08 34.11
N SER A 186 20.35 -5.17 34.22
CA SER A 186 19.79 -5.91 33.07
C SER A 186 18.90 -5.08 32.14
N SER A 187 18.33 -3.96 32.60
CA SER A 187 17.56 -3.04 31.76
C SER A 187 18.40 -2.44 30.61
N TRP A 188 19.72 -2.38 30.76
CA TRP A 188 20.66 -1.88 29.73
C TRP A 188 21.13 -2.97 28.75
N GLN A 189 20.50 -4.16 28.74
CA GLN A 189 20.86 -5.24 27.81
C GLN A 189 20.78 -4.77 26.35
N VAL A 190 21.85 -5.02 25.59
CA VAL A 190 22.05 -4.46 24.24
C VAL A 190 21.12 -5.06 23.19
N LEU A 191 20.69 -6.31 23.40
CA LEU A 191 19.79 -7.08 22.53
C LEU A 191 18.68 -7.73 23.37
N PRO A 192 17.64 -7.00 23.80
CA PRO A 192 16.48 -7.63 24.42
C PRO A 192 15.60 -8.29 23.35
N ALA A 193 14.88 -9.35 23.74
CA ALA A 193 13.94 -10.06 22.87
C ALA A 193 12.89 -9.10 22.25
N GLY A 194 12.49 -9.34 21.01
CA GLY A 194 11.52 -8.52 20.28
C GLY A 194 12.01 -7.13 19.82
N LYS A 195 13.19 -6.66 20.25
CA LYS A 195 13.73 -5.33 19.89
C LYS A 195 13.81 -5.16 18.37
N LEU A 196 13.38 -3.99 17.90
CA LEU A 196 13.38 -3.63 16.48
C LEU A 196 14.63 -2.83 16.10
N PHE A 197 15.10 -2.98 14.86
CA PHE A 197 16.26 -2.26 14.33
C PHE A 197 16.00 -1.75 12.90
N GLU A 198 16.46 -0.54 12.59
CA GLU A 198 16.62 -0.02 11.23
C GLU A 198 17.95 -0.53 10.62
N VAL A 199 17.96 -0.80 9.32
CA VAL A 199 19.15 -1.31 8.62
C VAL A 199 19.88 -0.21 7.85
N TYR A 200 21.20 -0.16 8.01
CA TYR A 200 22.12 0.76 7.33
C TYR A 200 23.23 0.00 6.61
N ASN A 201 23.59 0.49 5.42
CA ASN A 201 24.73 0.05 4.63
C ASN A 201 25.81 1.13 4.68
N LEU A 202 26.96 0.80 5.28
CA LEU A 202 28.15 1.66 5.29
C LEU A 202 29.07 1.19 4.16
N THR A 203 29.24 2.03 3.13
CA THR A 203 30.24 1.83 2.08
C THR A 203 31.56 2.46 2.50
N LEU A 204 32.65 1.71 2.32
CA LEU A 204 33.99 2.10 2.72
C LEU A 204 34.86 2.49 1.51
N ASN A 205 35.81 3.41 1.70
CA ASN A 205 36.82 3.75 0.69
C ASN A 205 37.89 2.64 0.56
N ALA A 206 39.08 2.93 0.00
CA ALA A 206 40.16 1.95 -0.08
C ALA A 206 40.90 1.79 1.26
N GLU A 207 40.84 2.84 2.08
CA GLU A 207 41.45 3.06 3.38
C GLU A 207 40.60 2.51 4.54
N LEU A 208 39.44 1.91 4.22
CA LEU A 208 38.42 1.34 5.13
C LEU A 208 37.62 2.37 5.96
N GLU A 209 37.74 3.66 5.65
CA GLU A 209 36.93 4.73 6.23
C GLU A 209 35.53 4.80 5.59
N VAL A 210 34.55 5.36 6.31
CA VAL A 210 33.15 5.46 5.85
C VAL A 210 32.97 6.59 4.83
N GLU A 211 33.02 6.22 3.55
CA GLU A 211 32.73 7.06 2.38
C GLU A 211 31.25 7.47 2.32
N ARG A 212 30.34 6.49 2.40
CA ARG A 212 28.90 6.69 2.21
C ARG A 212 28.08 5.85 3.18
N ILE A 213 27.05 6.46 3.74
CA ILE A 213 26.06 5.80 4.59
C ILE A 213 24.72 5.81 3.83
N GLN A 214 24.05 4.67 3.76
CA GLN A 214 22.73 4.56 3.16
C GLN A 214 21.83 3.68 4.03
N GLN A 215 20.73 4.25 4.54
CA GLN A 215 19.65 3.46 5.10
C GLN A 215 19.04 2.54 4.03
N VAL A 216 18.74 1.30 4.38
CA VAL A 216 17.93 0.41 3.56
C VAL A 216 16.45 0.73 3.85
N PRO A 217 15.69 1.30 2.91
CA PRO A 217 14.34 1.78 3.18
C PRO A 217 13.37 0.60 3.37
N TRP A 218 12.30 0.85 4.13
CA TRP A 218 11.20 -0.11 4.37
C TRP A 218 11.72 -1.52 4.77
N THR A 219 12.71 -1.55 5.66
CA THR A 219 13.46 -2.75 6.05
C THR A 219 13.78 -2.69 7.54
N TYR A 220 13.25 -3.65 8.28
CA TYR A 220 13.38 -3.76 9.73
C TYR A 220 13.82 -5.16 10.13
N LEU A 221 14.61 -5.24 11.20
CA LEU A 221 14.94 -6.51 11.86
C LEU A 221 14.20 -6.57 13.20
N SER A 222 13.66 -7.73 13.53
CA SER A 222 13.09 -8.03 14.86
C SER A 222 13.92 -9.11 15.53
N ALA A 223 14.49 -8.83 16.69
CA ALA A 223 15.18 -9.83 17.51
C ALA A 223 14.21 -10.94 17.93
N GLY A 224 14.63 -12.20 17.79
CA GLY A 224 13.90 -13.36 18.31
C GLY A 224 13.93 -13.45 19.83
N ASP A 225 13.21 -14.44 20.35
CA ASP A 225 13.04 -14.65 21.79
C ASP A 225 14.31 -15.26 22.44
N ASP A 226 15.09 -16.02 21.67
CA ASP A 226 16.42 -16.57 22.04
C ASP A 226 17.52 -15.48 22.03
N ALA A 227 17.33 -14.43 22.82
CA ALA A 227 18.24 -13.31 22.97
C ALA A 227 19.48 -13.66 23.81
N GLY A 228 20.53 -14.15 23.15
CA GLY A 228 21.80 -14.52 23.77
C GLY A 228 22.66 -13.32 24.19
N ALA A 229 23.73 -13.60 24.94
CA ALA A 229 24.78 -12.62 25.20
C ALA A 229 25.46 -12.24 23.87
N GLY A 230 25.31 -10.98 23.47
CA GLY A 230 25.90 -10.38 22.29
C GLY A 230 25.36 -10.81 20.91
N ARG A 231 24.68 -11.95 20.80
CA ARG A 231 24.14 -12.47 19.53
C ARG A 231 22.67 -12.87 19.62
N VAL A 232 21.93 -12.60 18.55
CA VAL A 232 20.52 -13.00 18.40
C VAL A 232 20.17 -13.29 16.94
N GLU A 233 19.32 -14.29 16.68
CA GLU A 233 18.67 -14.44 15.36
C GLU A 233 17.54 -13.40 15.22
N CYS A 234 17.50 -12.75 14.08
CA CYS A 234 16.49 -11.74 13.75
C CYS A 234 15.65 -12.16 12.53
N THR A 235 14.35 -11.89 12.61
CA THR A 235 13.45 -11.96 11.43
C THR A 235 13.61 -10.69 10.59
N VAL A 236 13.77 -10.85 9.27
CA VAL A 236 13.96 -9.75 8.31
C VAL A 236 12.63 -9.39 7.67
N THR A 237 12.08 -8.22 8.00
CA THR A 237 10.83 -7.73 7.42
C THR A 237 11.13 -6.60 6.44
N SER A 238 10.91 -6.82 5.13
CA SER A 238 11.21 -5.82 4.09
C SER A 238 10.27 -5.84 2.90
N GLY A 239 10.04 -4.67 2.30
CA GLY A 239 9.37 -4.52 1.00
C GLY A 239 10.29 -4.80 -0.21
N LEU A 240 11.59 -5.00 0.02
CA LEU A 240 12.59 -5.26 -1.00
C LEU A 240 12.79 -6.76 -1.23
N ARG A 241 13.05 -7.17 -2.48
CA ARG A 241 13.31 -8.58 -2.84
C ARG A 241 14.62 -9.14 -2.24
N ALA A 242 15.60 -8.27 -2.00
CA ALA A 242 16.90 -8.60 -1.42
C ALA A 242 17.39 -7.39 -0.57
N PRO A 243 16.87 -7.22 0.67
CA PRO A 243 17.15 -6.04 1.48
C PRO A 243 18.58 -6.02 2.05
N LEU A 244 19.05 -7.18 2.47
CA LEU A 244 20.40 -7.36 3.00
C LEU A 244 21.31 -7.77 1.85
N SER A 245 22.33 -6.96 1.58
CA SER A 245 23.33 -7.29 0.55
C SER A 245 24.15 -8.49 1.00
N THR A 246 24.58 -9.32 0.05
CA THR A 246 25.73 -10.20 0.28
C THR A 246 26.93 -9.36 0.70
N ARG A 247 27.69 -9.82 1.71
CA ARG A 247 28.88 -9.12 2.20
C ARG A 247 29.86 -8.88 1.04
N ARG A 248 30.37 -7.65 0.96
CA ARG A 248 31.44 -7.23 0.04
C ARG A 248 32.52 -6.55 0.88
N HIS A 249 33.78 -6.63 0.45
CA HIS A 249 34.93 -6.09 1.19
C HIS A 249 34.77 -4.62 1.62
N ARG A 250 34.06 -3.79 0.84
CA ARG A 250 33.81 -2.37 1.12
C ARG A 250 32.36 -2.07 1.54
N LEU A 251 31.63 -3.06 2.05
CA LEU A 251 30.24 -2.89 2.48
C LEU A 251 30.01 -3.52 3.86
N LYS A 252 29.85 -2.69 4.87
CA LYS A 252 29.55 -3.07 6.26
C LYS A 252 28.05 -2.84 6.54
N PRO A 253 27.22 -3.90 6.52
CA PRO A 253 25.81 -3.80 6.93
C PRO A 253 25.70 -3.74 8.45
N LEU A 254 24.90 -2.80 8.94
CA LEU A 254 24.76 -2.42 10.35
C LEU A 254 23.27 -2.28 10.69
N ALA A 255 22.91 -2.64 11.91
CA ALA A 255 21.59 -2.48 12.49
C ALA A 255 21.67 -1.46 13.64
N LEU A 256 20.76 -0.48 13.62
CA LEU A 256 20.62 0.52 14.69
C LEU A 256 19.26 0.33 15.36
N ALA A 257 19.25 0.18 16.68
CA ALA A 257 18.04 -0.11 17.43
C ALA A 257 17.01 1.02 17.37
N VAL A 258 15.73 0.64 17.42
CA VAL A 258 14.59 1.55 17.49
C VAL A 258 14.16 1.69 18.96
N ASN A 259 14.07 2.93 19.42
CA ASN A 259 13.49 3.29 20.72
C ASN A 259 12.09 3.88 20.53
N ASP A 260 11.60 4.65 21.50
CA ASP A 260 10.19 5.01 21.57
C ASP A 260 9.68 5.79 20.36
N ARG A 261 8.44 5.44 19.99
CA ARG A 261 7.76 5.87 18.78
C ARG A 261 6.84 7.04 19.12
N GLY A 262 6.91 8.11 18.33
CA GLY A 262 5.95 9.21 18.42
C GLY A 262 4.51 8.74 18.20
N ALA A 263 3.53 9.51 18.65
CA ALA A 263 2.12 9.11 18.57
C ALA A 263 1.59 8.89 17.14
N ALA A 264 2.21 9.53 16.14
CA ALA A 264 1.90 9.33 14.72
C ALA A 264 3.05 9.78 13.81
N THR A 265 3.03 9.31 12.56
CA THR A 265 3.86 9.78 11.44
C THR A 265 3.01 10.42 10.36
N LYS A 266 3.52 11.46 9.69
CA LYS A 266 2.97 11.97 8.42
C LYS A 266 3.67 11.28 7.24
N LEU A 267 2.99 10.35 6.59
CA LEU A 267 3.47 9.73 5.36
C LEU A 267 2.98 10.54 4.15
N THR A 268 3.90 10.99 3.31
CA THR A 268 3.59 11.64 2.03
C THR A 268 3.77 10.64 0.89
N LEU A 269 2.75 10.47 0.05
CA LEU A 269 2.83 9.69 -1.18
C LEU A 269 3.16 10.61 -2.36
N VAL A 270 4.24 10.30 -3.07
CA VAL A 270 4.68 11.09 -4.24
C VAL A 270 4.98 10.20 -5.43
N THR A 271 4.84 10.72 -6.65
CA THR A 271 5.37 10.07 -7.85
C THR A 271 6.91 10.07 -7.85
N ARG A 272 7.52 9.07 -8.47
CA ARG A 272 8.98 9.00 -8.68
C ARG A 272 9.52 10.16 -9.53
N ALA A 273 10.82 10.42 -9.39
CA ALA A 273 11.57 11.33 -10.25
C ALA A 273 11.33 11.05 -11.76
N PRO A 274 11.34 12.08 -12.63
CA PRO A 274 11.85 13.44 -12.41
C PRO A 274 10.89 14.42 -11.74
N ALA A 275 9.60 14.08 -11.61
CA ALA A 275 8.61 14.97 -11.01
C ALA A 275 8.01 14.32 -9.76
N GLN A 276 8.47 14.72 -8.56
CA GLN A 276 7.86 14.34 -7.29
C GLN A 276 6.56 15.13 -7.08
N ARG A 277 5.44 14.61 -7.60
CA ARG A 277 4.11 15.19 -7.45
C ARG A 277 3.37 14.48 -6.31
N PRO A 278 2.63 15.20 -5.45
CA PRO A 278 1.80 14.58 -4.42
C PRO A 278 0.68 13.73 -5.04
N LEU A 279 0.41 12.57 -4.46
CA LEU A 279 -0.61 11.63 -4.91
C LEU A 279 -1.82 11.67 -3.97
N ALA A 280 -2.79 12.53 -4.32
CA ALA A 280 -4.03 12.75 -3.58
C ALA A 280 -5.11 11.69 -3.90
N GLY A 281 -5.99 11.39 -2.93
CA GLY A 281 -7.09 10.44 -3.13
C GLY A 281 -6.67 8.98 -3.25
N VAL A 282 -5.44 8.64 -2.84
CA VAL A 282 -4.90 7.28 -2.85
C VAL A 282 -5.23 6.59 -1.54
N GLU A 283 -5.70 5.34 -1.62
CA GLU A 283 -6.04 4.52 -0.46
C GLU A 283 -4.78 3.90 0.15
N VAL A 284 -4.73 3.88 1.48
CA VAL A 284 -3.66 3.28 2.28
C VAL A 284 -4.30 2.34 3.30
N GLU A 285 -4.24 1.06 3.00
CA GLU A 285 -4.71 -0.04 3.86
C GLU A 285 -3.54 -0.53 4.74
N LEU A 286 -3.80 -0.70 6.03
CA LEU A 286 -2.85 -1.27 7.00
C LEU A 286 -3.16 -2.76 7.20
N SER A 287 -2.13 -3.61 7.36
CA SER A 287 -2.30 -5.01 7.73
C SER A 287 -1.13 -5.57 8.53
N ALA A 288 -1.41 -6.46 9.49
CA ALA A 288 -0.37 -7.19 10.21
C ALA A 288 0.40 -8.18 9.31
N ALA A 289 -0.15 -8.57 8.15
CA ALA A 289 0.38 -9.63 7.30
C ALA A 289 0.87 -9.13 5.93
N PRO A 290 1.95 -9.72 5.37
CA PRO A 290 2.45 -9.38 4.03
C PRO A 290 1.49 -9.77 2.90
N HIS A 291 0.56 -10.69 3.14
CA HIS A 291 -0.39 -11.18 2.14
C HIS A 291 -1.78 -11.41 2.81
N PRO A 292 -2.63 -10.38 2.97
CA PRO A 292 -3.92 -10.46 3.68
C PRO A 292 -5.02 -11.30 2.98
N GLY A 293 -4.63 -12.30 2.19
CA GLY A 293 -5.53 -13.22 1.50
C GLY A 293 -4.85 -14.48 0.92
N ALA A 294 -3.52 -14.64 1.06
CA ALA A 294 -2.81 -15.81 0.52
C ALA A 294 -2.63 -16.95 1.54
N GLN A 295 -3.27 -16.84 2.70
CA GLN A 295 -3.11 -17.78 3.82
C GLN A 295 -4.43 -18.05 4.57
N ALA A 296 -5.55 -17.89 3.87
CA ALA A 296 -6.88 -18.33 4.33
C ALA A 296 -7.12 -19.83 4.05
N ASP A 297 -6.05 -20.63 4.08
CA ASP A 297 -6.06 -22.05 3.76
C ASP A 297 -5.23 -22.80 4.82
N ARG A 298 -5.90 -23.65 5.61
CA ARG A 298 -5.33 -24.57 6.63
C ARG A 298 -4.62 -23.95 7.84
N SER A 299 -5.10 -22.82 8.33
CA SER A 299 -4.99 -22.46 9.75
C SER A 299 -6.29 -21.80 10.17
N GLU A 300 -6.65 -21.92 11.45
CA GLU A 300 -7.93 -21.42 11.97
C GLU A 300 -8.07 -19.91 11.70
N PRO A 301 -9.29 -19.42 11.40
CA PRO A 301 -9.50 -17.99 11.22
C PRO A 301 -9.21 -17.28 12.55
N ALA A 302 -8.18 -16.45 12.59
CA ALA A 302 -7.89 -15.62 13.76
C ALA A 302 -9.06 -14.65 13.97
N GLU A 303 -9.94 -14.96 14.91
CA GLU A 303 -11.26 -14.30 15.05
C GLU A 303 -11.13 -12.79 15.33
N ASP A 304 -10.03 -12.38 15.98
CA ASP A 304 -9.68 -10.97 16.26
C ASP A 304 -8.75 -10.33 15.20
N ALA A 305 -8.93 -10.67 13.92
CA ALA A 305 -8.33 -9.93 12.79
C ALA A 305 -8.97 -8.54 12.62
N LYS A 306 -8.83 -7.67 13.64
CA LYS A 306 -9.31 -6.28 13.70
C LYS A 306 -8.91 -5.55 12.42
N LYS A 307 -9.89 -5.24 11.57
CA LYS A 307 -9.69 -4.50 10.32
C LYS A 307 -9.06 -3.14 10.66
N LEU A 308 -7.77 -3.01 10.37
CA LEU A 308 -7.04 -1.77 10.54
C LEU A 308 -7.59 -0.71 9.58
N PRO A 309 -7.51 0.59 9.90
CA PRO A 309 -8.20 1.60 9.12
C PRO A 309 -7.66 1.69 7.69
N VAL A 310 -8.58 1.71 6.72
CA VAL A 310 -8.29 2.19 5.37
C VAL A 310 -8.30 3.72 5.43
N LEU A 311 -7.18 4.33 5.08
CA LEU A 311 -6.97 5.77 5.09
C LEU A 311 -6.88 6.29 3.65
N ILE A 312 -7.12 7.58 3.43
CA ILE A 312 -7.05 8.21 2.10
C ILE A 312 -6.14 9.44 2.19
N THR A 313 -5.28 9.66 1.20
CA THR A 313 -4.39 10.84 1.16
C THR A 313 -5.14 12.13 0.87
N ASP A 314 -4.70 13.21 1.52
CA ASP A 314 -5.21 14.56 1.29
C ASP A 314 -4.74 15.14 -0.07
N ARG A 315 -5.11 16.39 -0.36
CA ARG A 315 -4.69 17.11 -1.59
C ARG A 315 -3.18 17.29 -1.75
N ASN A 316 -2.41 17.11 -0.68
CA ASN A 316 -0.95 17.18 -0.64
C ASN A 316 -0.31 15.78 -0.65
N GLY A 317 -1.09 14.72 -0.86
CA GLY A 317 -0.62 13.34 -0.84
C GLY A 317 -0.29 12.81 0.57
N VAL A 318 -0.72 13.51 1.63
CA VAL A 318 -0.35 13.20 3.02
C VAL A 318 -1.42 12.33 3.68
N VAL A 319 -0.98 11.34 4.45
CA VAL A 319 -1.78 10.54 5.38
C VAL A 319 -1.11 10.49 6.76
N SER A 320 -1.90 10.50 7.83
CA SER A 320 -1.37 10.41 9.21
C SER A 320 -1.55 9.00 9.77
N LEU A 321 -0.43 8.29 9.94
CA LEU A 321 -0.37 6.92 10.45
C LEU A 321 -0.13 6.97 11.96
N LYS A 322 -1.12 6.63 12.78
CA LYS A 322 -0.99 6.65 14.24
C LYS A 322 -0.38 5.35 14.77
N SER A 323 0.40 5.46 15.84
CA SER A 323 1.03 4.32 16.49
C SER A 323 0.05 3.47 17.29
N ALA A 324 -1.04 4.07 17.80
CA ALA A 324 -2.13 3.36 18.48
C ALA A 324 -3.05 2.56 17.52
N ASP A 325 -3.00 2.84 16.22
CA ASP A 325 -3.76 2.11 15.18
C ASP A 325 -2.97 0.89 14.65
N ALA A 326 -1.77 0.63 15.20
CA ALA A 326 -0.87 -0.46 14.83
C ALA A 326 -0.66 -1.46 15.98
N LEU A 327 -0.23 -2.68 15.64
CA LEU A 327 0.28 -3.62 16.64
C LEU A 327 1.55 -3.06 17.26
N ALA A 328 1.61 -3.05 18.59
CA ALA A 328 2.85 -2.73 19.30
C ALA A 328 3.97 -3.66 18.84
N ASP A 329 5.19 -3.14 18.87
CA ASP A 329 6.45 -3.89 18.72
C ASP A 329 6.65 -4.74 17.44
N ARG A 330 5.80 -4.57 16.41
CA ARG A 330 5.99 -5.22 15.10
C ARG A 330 5.78 -4.25 13.93
N PRO A 331 6.54 -4.38 12.82
CA PRO A 331 6.25 -3.66 11.59
C PRO A 331 4.88 -4.06 11.00
N VAL A 332 4.10 -3.07 10.57
CA VAL A 332 2.80 -3.23 9.91
C VAL A 332 2.95 -2.99 8.42
N TRP A 333 2.24 -3.73 7.58
CA TRP A 333 2.30 -3.60 6.13
C TRP A 333 1.34 -2.53 5.62
N LEU A 334 1.87 -1.59 4.82
CA LEU A 334 1.11 -0.62 4.04
C LEU A 334 0.82 -1.20 2.66
N PHE A 335 -0.46 -1.23 2.30
CA PHE A 335 -0.97 -1.56 0.98
C PHE A 335 -1.53 -0.29 0.35
N VAL A 336 -0.80 0.27 -0.61
CA VAL A 336 -1.12 1.55 -1.23
C VAL A 336 -1.83 1.31 -2.55
N ARG A 337 -3.11 1.71 -2.64
CA ARG A 337 -3.98 1.42 -3.79
C ARG A 337 -4.46 2.70 -4.48
N SER A 338 -4.39 2.69 -5.81
CA SER A 338 -5.01 3.68 -6.68
C SER A 338 -6.22 3.02 -7.34
N GLY A 339 -7.41 3.20 -6.76
CA GLY A 339 -8.59 2.38 -7.08
C GLY A 339 -8.26 0.88 -6.97
N GLN A 340 -8.49 0.12 -8.04
CA GLN A 340 -8.26 -1.33 -8.06
C GLN A 340 -6.78 -1.76 -8.16
N VAL A 341 -5.82 -0.83 -8.17
CA VAL A 341 -4.40 -1.12 -8.47
C VAL A 341 -3.50 -0.86 -7.26
N LEU A 342 -2.87 -1.92 -6.75
CA LEU A 342 -1.82 -1.85 -5.75
C LEU A 342 -0.54 -1.23 -6.37
N LEU A 343 -0.20 -0.02 -5.95
CA LEU A 343 1.01 0.72 -6.39
C LEU A 343 2.26 0.33 -5.60
N ALA A 344 2.10 0.04 -4.31
CA ALA A 344 3.18 -0.42 -3.44
C ALA A 344 2.66 -1.29 -2.30
N ARG A 345 3.54 -2.20 -1.86
CA ARG A 345 3.41 -2.93 -0.60
C ARG A 345 4.74 -2.83 0.14
N VAL A 346 4.75 -2.16 1.28
CA VAL A 346 5.95 -1.94 2.11
C VAL A 346 5.64 -2.18 3.58
N PRO A 347 6.53 -2.82 4.37
CA PRO A 347 6.40 -2.84 5.81
C PRO A 347 6.82 -1.49 6.37
N TYR A 348 6.26 -1.16 7.52
CA TYR A 348 6.31 0.17 8.09
C TYR A 348 6.25 0.13 9.62
N LEU A 349 6.85 1.13 10.26
CA LEU A 349 6.85 1.25 11.71
C LEU A 349 6.36 2.65 12.13
N PRO A 350 5.07 2.79 12.50
CA PRO A 350 4.49 4.08 12.91
C PRO A 350 5.23 4.73 14.09
N GLY A 351 5.29 6.05 14.07
CA GLY A 351 5.94 6.86 15.10
C GLY A 351 7.47 6.88 15.07
N LEU A 352 8.11 6.04 14.26
CA LEU A 352 9.58 6.01 14.09
C LEU A 352 10.15 7.35 13.57
N ARG A 353 9.35 8.08 12.78
CA ARG A 353 9.71 9.36 12.15
C ARG A 353 8.51 10.29 12.23
N VAL A 354 8.75 11.60 12.35
CA VAL A 354 7.65 12.59 12.40
C VAL A 354 7.00 12.76 11.01
N ALA A 355 7.81 12.68 9.96
CA ALA A 355 7.38 12.68 8.57
C ALA A 355 8.28 11.75 7.72
N GLU A 356 7.71 11.15 6.69
CA GLU A 356 8.38 10.24 5.76
C GLU A 356 7.73 10.30 4.37
N SER A 357 8.43 9.87 3.32
CA SER A 357 7.95 9.95 1.92
C SER A 357 8.11 8.61 1.19
N LEU A 358 7.08 8.19 0.46
CA LEU A 358 7.06 6.96 -0.33
C LEU A 358 6.89 7.26 -1.82
N GLU A 359 7.87 6.83 -2.63
CA GLU A 359 7.89 7.07 -4.08
C GLU A 359 7.19 5.96 -4.89
N LEU A 360 6.09 6.33 -5.54
CA LEU A 360 5.21 5.45 -6.29
C LEU A 360 5.33 5.66 -7.82
N PRO A 361 4.90 4.68 -8.64
CA PRO A 361 4.71 4.90 -10.07
C PRO A 361 3.68 6.02 -10.35
N ASP A 362 3.84 6.76 -11.45
CA ASP A 362 2.81 7.69 -11.93
C ASP A 362 1.70 6.93 -12.67
N ASP A 363 0.61 6.69 -11.97
CA ASP A 363 -0.58 5.96 -12.43
C ASP A 363 -1.66 6.87 -13.06
N SER A 364 -1.42 8.19 -13.14
CA SER A 364 -2.39 9.17 -13.65
C SER A 364 -2.92 8.82 -15.04
N LEU A 365 -2.07 8.28 -15.91
CA LEU A 365 -2.45 7.91 -17.29
C LEU A 365 -3.47 6.75 -17.34
N ARG A 366 -3.50 5.87 -16.33
CA ARG A 366 -4.52 4.82 -16.22
C ARG A 366 -5.82 5.39 -15.67
N LEU A 367 -5.76 6.22 -14.62
CA LEU A 367 -6.93 6.88 -14.04
C LEU A 367 -7.68 7.74 -15.07
N ASP A 368 -6.93 8.49 -15.89
CA ASP A 368 -7.44 9.21 -17.06
C ASP A 368 -8.25 8.30 -18.01
N VAL A 369 -7.72 7.12 -18.34
CA VAL A 369 -8.36 6.16 -19.25
C VAL A 369 -9.60 5.52 -18.63
N GLU A 370 -9.55 5.19 -17.34
CA GLU A 370 -10.70 4.65 -16.62
C GLU A 370 -11.82 5.70 -16.48
N GLY A 371 -11.47 6.99 -16.36
CA GLY A 371 -12.42 8.10 -16.47
C GLY A 371 -13.04 8.23 -17.86
N ASP A 372 -12.22 8.25 -18.92
CA ASP A 372 -12.67 8.28 -20.32
C ASP A 372 -13.63 7.10 -20.63
N ILE A 373 -13.28 5.90 -20.17
CA ILE A 373 -14.07 4.67 -20.37
C ILE A 373 -15.35 4.67 -19.53
N ALA A 374 -15.32 5.12 -18.27
CA ALA A 374 -16.51 5.22 -17.43
C ALA A 374 -17.54 6.21 -18.01
N LEU A 375 -17.08 7.33 -18.59
CA LEU A 375 -17.95 8.26 -19.33
C LEU A 375 -18.55 7.61 -20.59
N LEU A 376 -17.79 6.79 -21.32
CA LEU A 376 -18.28 6.06 -22.48
C LEU A 376 -19.32 4.98 -22.08
N GLN A 377 -19.07 4.25 -21.00
CA GLN A 377 -19.98 3.25 -20.43
C GLN A 377 -21.29 3.90 -19.92
N ALA A 378 -21.22 5.07 -19.27
CA ALA A 378 -22.40 5.81 -18.86
C ALA A 378 -23.28 6.24 -20.06
N ARG A 379 -22.66 6.71 -21.15
CA ARG A 379 -23.36 7.02 -22.41
C ARG A 379 -23.96 5.78 -23.08
N LEU A 380 -23.27 4.64 -23.00
CA LEU A 380 -23.78 3.35 -23.49
C LEU A 380 -25.06 2.96 -22.73
N VAL A 381 -25.07 3.07 -21.40
CA VAL A 381 -26.23 2.76 -20.56
C VAL A 381 -27.43 3.67 -20.88
N ASP A 382 -27.25 4.99 -20.98
CA ASP A 382 -28.35 5.91 -21.37
C ASP A 382 -28.86 5.62 -22.80
N THR A 383 -27.95 5.31 -23.74
CA THR A 383 -28.33 4.94 -25.12
C THR A 383 -29.16 3.66 -25.16
N VAL A 384 -28.75 2.62 -24.41
CA VAL A 384 -29.45 1.34 -24.33
C VAL A 384 -30.80 1.49 -23.64
N ALA A 385 -30.88 2.27 -22.56
CA ALA A 385 -32.14 2.55 -21.85
C ALA A 385 -33.15 3.29 -22.75
N ARG A 386 -32.70 4.33 -23.48
CA ARG A 386 -33.52 5.04 -24.47
C ARG A 386 -33.95 4.15 -25.63
N ARG A 387 -33.04 3.34 -26.20
CA ARG A 387 -33.39 2.36 -27.24
C ARG A 387 -34.48 1.40 -26.77
N ALA A 388 -34.33 0.82 -25.58
CA ALA A 388 -35.31 -0.09 -24.99
C ALA A 388 -36.67 0.59 -24.74
N MET A 389 -36.66 1.85 -24.27
CA MET A 389 -37.88 2.65 -24.10
C MET A 389 -38.59 2.90 -25.45
N LEU A 390 -37.87 3.35 -26.47
CA LEU A 390 -38.43 3.60 -27.81
C LEU A 390 -38.96 2.31 -28.46
N MET A 391 -38.21 1.20 -28.37
CA MET A 391 -38.66 -0.13 -28.81
C MET A 391 -39.96 -0.56 -28.10
N SER A 392 -40.04 -0.36 -26.78
CA SER A 392 -41.24 -0.70 -25.99
C SER A 392 -42.44 0.14 -26.42
N GLN A 393 -42.26 1.45 -26.61
CA GLN A 393 -43.30 2.35 -27.10
C GLN A 393 -43.74 2.01 -28.52
N ALA A 394 -42.80 1.71 -29.43
CA ALA A 394 -43.10 1.29 -30.80
C ALA A 394 -43.92 -0.01 -30.84
N LYS A 395 -43.54 -1.03 -30.08
CA LYS A 395 -44.33 -2.27 -29.96
C LYS A 395 -45.72 -2.03 -29.36
N ALA A 396 -45.85 -1.12 -28.39
CA ALA A 396 -47.13 -0.76 -27.79
C ALA A 396 -48.05 0.00 -28.77
N ARG A 397 -47.51 0.98 -29.52
CA ARG A 397 -48.25 1.76 -30.54
C ARG A 397 -48.64 0.89 -31.74
N ALA A 398 -47.78 -0.03 -32.16
CA ALA A 398 -48.09 -1.00 -33.22
C ALA A 398 -49.25 -1.93 -32.83
N LYS A 399 -49.28 -2.45 -31.59
CA LYS A 399 -50.42 -3.21 -31.05
C LYS A 399 -51.71 -2.39 -30.87
N ALA A 400 -51.61 -1.06 -30.90
CA ALA A 400 -52.75 -0.13 -30.90
C ALA A 400 -53.12 0.37 -32.31
N ASN A 401 -52.52 -0.21 -33.36
CA ASN A 401 -52.69 0.17 -34.77
C ASN A 401 -52.33 1.63 -35.12
N GLN A 402 -51.53 2.30 -34.27
CA GLN A 402 -51.14 3.71 -34.43
C GLN A 402 -49.87 3.87 -35.29
N PHE A 403 -49.89 3.28 -36.49
CA PHE A 403 -48.70 3.03 -37.31
C PHE A 403 -47.92 4.29 -37.73
N ASP A 404 -48.56 5.45 -37.87
CA ASP A 404 -47.87 6.70 -38.19
C ASP A 404 -46.88 7.07 -37.07
N THR A 405 -47.34 7.06 -35.81
CA THR A 405 -46.50 7.32 -34.63
C THR A 405 -45.43 6.25 -34.40
N VAL A 406 -45.60 5.04 -34.96
CA VAL A 406 -44.56 4.00 -34.97
C VAL A 406 -43.45 4.36 -35.95
N GLY A 407 -43.78 5.00 -37.08
CA GLY A 407 -42.80 5.55 -38.03
C GLY A 407 -41.89 6.58 -37.38
N ASP A 408 -42.46 7.55 -36.66
CA ASP A 408 -41.71 8.58 -35.94
C ASP A 408 -40.76 7.97 -34.89
N LEU A 409 -41.27 7.06 -34.06
CA LEU A 409 -40.48 6.37 -33.02
C LEU A 409 -39.34 5.50 -33.61
N ILE A 410 -39.53 4.90 -34.79
CA ILE A 410 -38.46 4.19 -35.50
C ILE A 410 -37.45 5.17 -36.10
N GLY A 411 -37.88 6.34 -36.58
CA GLY A 411 -37.00 7.41 -37.04
C GLY A 411 -36.08 7.95 -35.93
N GLU A 412 -36.62 8.19 -34.73
CA GLU A 412 -35.81 8.54 -33.55
C GLU A 412 -34.83 7.43 -33.18
N LEU A 413 -35.29 6.16 -33.20
CA LEU A 413 -34.49 4.98 -32.86
C LEU A 413 -33.31 4.75 -33.82
N ASP A 414 -33.50 5.03 -35.11
CA ASP A 414 -32.47 4.94 -36.15
C ASP A 414 -31.46 6.11 -36.08
N ALA A 415 -31.88 7.28 -35.61
CA ALA A 415 -31.00 8.43 -35.37
C ALA A 415 -30.09 8.27 -34.14
N MET A 416 -30.36 7.28 -33.27
CA MET A 416 -29.55 7.02 -32.07
C MET A 416 -28.13 6.49 -32.39
N PRO A 417 -27.12 6.80 -31.54
CA PRO A 417 -25.77 6.28 -31.70
C PRO A 417 -25.70 4.74 -31.83
N LYS A 418 -25.22 4.27 -32.99
CA LYS A 418 -24.94 2.85 -33.28
C LYS A 418 -23.61 2.40 -32.67
N ALA A 419 -23.42 1.09 -32.53
CA ALA A 419 -22.21 0.47 -31.97
C ALA A 419 -20.90 1.00 -32.59
N GLY A 420 -20.87 1.22 -33.93
CA GLY A 420 -19.69 1.74 -34.64
C GLY A 420 -19.14 3.04 -34.06
N ARG A 421 -20.00 3.99 -33.65
CA ARG A 421 -19.57 5.27 -33.07
C ARG A 421 -18.90 5.10 -31.70
N PHE A 422 -19.41 4.20 -30.87
CA PHE A 422 -18.77 3.84 -29.60
C PHE A 422 -17.42 3.15 -29.82
N VAL A 423 -17.30 2.32 -30.86
CA VAL A 423 -16.03 1.69 -31.26
C VAL A 423 -15.03 2.72 -31.80
N GLU A 424 -15.49 3.75 -32.52
CA GLU A 424 -14.65 4.87 -32.97
C GLU A 424 -14.12 5.71 -31.79
N ASP A 425 -15.01 6.15 -30.88
CA ASP A 425 -14.63 6.88 -29.65
C ASP A 425 -13.61 6.07 -28.81
N LEU A 426 -13.86 4.77 -28.64
CA LEU A 426 -12.98 3.83 -27.93
C LEU A 426 -11.63 3.65 -28.64
N ASN A 427 -11.59 3.64 -29.98
CA ASN A 427 -10.35 3.61 -30.75
C ASN A 427 -9.54 4.90 -30.59
N LEU A 428 -10.18 6.08 -30.56
CA LEU A 428 -9.52 7.36 -30.32
C LEU A 428 -8.87 7.39 -28.92
N ILE A 429 -9.58 6.93 -27.89
CA ILE A 429 -9.03 6.76 -26.53
C ILE A 429 -7.84 5.79 -26.58
N ARG A 430 -8.02 4.59 -27.14
CA ARG A 430 -7.00 3.52 -27.23
C ARG A 430 -5.72 4.01 -27.90
N ILE A 431 -5.82 4.66 -29.07
CA ILE A 431 -4.66 5.12 -29.84
C ILE A 431 -3.91 6.25 -29.11
N ASN A 432 -4.62 7.28 -28.65
CA ASN A 432 -3.98 8.43 -28.00
C ASN A 432 -3.31 8.04 -26.68
N ARG A 433 -3.98 7.23 -25.86
CA ARG A 433 -3.51 6.86 -24.52
C ARG A 433 -2.41 5.80 -24.55
N THR A 434 -2.45 4.83 -25.48
CA THR A 434 -1.30 3.91 -25.69
C THR A 434 -0.08 4.61 -26.28
N LYS A 435 -0.25 5.60 -27.17
CA LYS A 435 0.86 6.45 -27.66
C LYS A 435 1.52 7.22 -26.52
N ALA A 436 0.73 7.75 -25.57
CA ALA A 436 1.25 8.38 -24.36
C ALA A 436 1.99 7.40 -23.43
N ALA A 437 1.48 6.18 -23.25
CA ALA A 437 2.14 5.13 -22.45
C ALA A 437 3.51 4.74 -23.05
N ARG A 438 3.59 4.60 -24.37
CA ARG A 438 4.85 4.34 -25.11
C ARG A 438 5.86 5.48 -24.96
N ALA A 439 5.43 6.73 -25.02
CA ALA A 439 6.30 7.88 -24.79
C ALA A 439 6.91 7.88 -23.38
N ARG A 440 6.14 7.40 -22.37
CA ARG A 440 6.59 7.19 -20.98
C ARG A 440 7.37 5.87 -20.77
N ARG A 441 7.49 5.03 -21.80
CA ARG A 441 8.08 3.68 -21.78
C ARG A 441 7.37 2.67 -20.84
N ASP A 442 6.13 2.94 -20.44
CA ASP A 442 5.37 2.04 -19.56
C ASP A 442 4.56 1.00 -20.35
N LYS A 443 5.13 -0.21 -20.45
CA LYS A 443 4.46 -1.37 -21.07
C LYS A 443 3.27 -1.86 -20.26
N SER A 444 3.34 -1.79 -18.92
CA SER A 444 2.30 -2.35 -18.04
C SER A 444 0.99 -1.56 -18.14
N THR A 445 1.09 -0.24 -18.22
CA THR A 445 -0.04 0.64 -18.53
C THR A 445 -0.50 0.47 -19.99
N GLU A 446 0.40 0.30 -20.97
CA GLU A 446 -0.02 0.01 -22.36
C GLU A 446 -0.86 -1.27 -22.48
N GLU A 447 -0.46 -2.34 -21.80
CA GLU A 447 -1.17 -3.63 -21.78
C GLU A 447 -2.52 -3.53 -21.06
N ARG A 448 -2.58 -2.86 -19.89
CA ARG A 448 -3.83 -2.66 -19.16
C ARG A 448 -4.83 -1.76 -19.92
N ILE A 449 -4.36 -0.69 -20.57
CA ILE A 449 -5.22 0.16 -21.42
C ILE A 449 -5.85 -0.66 -22.54
N LYS A 450 -5.07 -1.51 -23.24
CA LYS A 450 -5.62 -2.39 -24.29
C LYS A 450 -6.71 -3.30 -23.73
N LYS A 451 -6.46 -3.93 -22.57
CA LYS A 451 -7.43 -4.85 -21.94
C LYS A 451 -8.75 -4.14 -21.62
N LEU A 452 -8.72 -3.00 -20.93
CA LEU A 452 -9.92 -2.21 -20.60
C LEU A 452 -10.71 -1.77 -21.85
N CYS A 453 -9.99 -1.43 -22.92
CA CYS A 453 -10.60 -1.11 -24.22
C CYS A 453 -11.28 -2.35 -24.82
N THR A 454 -10.65 -3.53 -24.83
CA THR A 454 -11.25 -4.77 -25.36
C THR A 454 -12.50 -5.17 -24.58
N GLU A 455 -12.45 -5.18 -23.24
CA GLU A 455 -13.59 -5.52 -22.37
C GLU A 455 -14.77 -4.55 -22.60
N THR A 456 -14.49 -3.26 -22.85
CA THR A 456 -15.54 -2.28 -23.18
C THR A 456 -16.04 -2.42 -24.63
N GLU A 457 -15.19 -2.83 -25.59
CA GLU A 457 -15.58 -3.11 -26.97
C GLU A 457 -16.54 -4.33 -27.06
N GLU A 458 -16.32 -5.36 -26.23
CA GLU A 458 -17.22 -6.51 -26.08
C GLU A 458 -18.59 -6.10 -25.51
N LEU A 459 -18.61 -5.27 -24.46
CA LEU A 459 -19.85 -4.72 -23.89
C LEU A 459 -20.64 -3.89 -24.91
N VAL A 460 -19.97 -3.00 -25.66
CA VAL A 460 -20.60 -2.19 -26.72
C VAL A 460 -21.30 -3.07 -27.75
N ARG A 461 -20.64 -4.15 -28.20
CA ARG A 461 -21.21 -5.10 -29.18
C ARG A 461 -22.42 -5.86 -28.61
N ALA A 462 -22.33 -6.36 -27.38
CA ALA A 462 -23.42 -7.14 -26.76
C ALA A 462 -24.71 -6.33 -26.51
N TYR A 463 -24.57 -5.03 -26.18
CA TYR A 463 -25.70 -4.17 -25.82
C TYR A 463 -26.28 -3.32 -26.97
N LEU A 464 -25.50 -2.99 -28.02
CA LEU A 464 -25.98 -2.19 -29.18
C LEU A 464 -26.16 -2.99 -30.48
N ASP A 465 -26.18 -4.32 -30.36
CA ASP A 465 -26.54 -5.31 -31.36
C ASP A 465 -27.74 -4.88 -32.24
N GLU A 466 -27.58 -4.99 -33.56
CA GLU A 466 -28.59 -4.55 -34.55
C GLU A 466 -29.57 -5.67 -34.94
N ASP A 467 -29.31 -6.93 -34.55
CA ASP A 467 -30.25 -8.03 -34.79
C ASP A 467 -31.56 -7.78 -34.01
N LYS A 468 -31.45 -7.28 -32.77
CA LYS A 468 -32.58 -6.84 -31.92
C LYS A 468 -33.38 -5.68 -32.52
N LEU A 469 -32.75 -4.82 -33.33
CA LEU A 469 -33.48 -3.78 -34.09
C LEU A 469 -34.23 -4.39 -35.27
N THR A 470 -33.66 -5.42 -35.90
CA THR A 470 -34.27 -6.13 -37.03
C THR A 470 -35.48 -6.94 -36.56
N GLU A 471 -35.39 -7.67 -35.45
CA GLU A 471 -36.52 -8.35 -34.78
C GLU A 471 -37.70 -7.39 -34.52
N VAL A 472 -37.43 -6.21 -33.93
CA VAL A 472 -38.47 -5.20 -33.64
C VAL A 472 -39.11 -4.67 -34.91
N ARG A 473 -38.33 -4.44 -35.98
CA ARG A 473 -38.83 -3.98 -37.28
C ARG A 473 -39.69 -5.04 -37.98
N ASP A 474 -39.32 -6.32 -37.86
CA ASP A 474 -40.06 -7.42 -38.46
C ASP A 474 -41.35 -7.73 -37.68
N GLU A 475 -41.35 -7.70 -36.34
CA GLU A 475 -42.58 -7.74 -35.53
C GLU A 475 -43.57 -6.63 -35.94
N VAL A 476 -43.08 -5.38 -36.09
CA VAL A 476 -43.91 -4.25 -36.52
C VAL A 476 -44.44 -4.44 -37.94
N ARG A 477 -43.65 -5.03 -38.83
CA ARG A 477 -44.05 -5.34 -40.22
C ARG A 477 -45.09 -6.45 -40.28
N GLU A 478 -44.97 -7.48 -39.45
CA GLU A 478 -45.97 -8.56 -39.33
C GLU A 478 -47.29 -8.04 -38.74
N LEU A 479 -47.23 -7.24 -37.67
CA LEU A 479 -48.42 -6.59 -37.10
C LEU A 479 -49.14 -5.71 -38.12
N ARG A 480 -48.39 -4.95 -38.94
CA ARG A 480 -48.97 -4.14 -40.02
C ARG A 480 -49.63 -5.00 -41.09
N ARG A 481 -48.95 -6.05 -41.57
CA ARG A 481 -49.52 -7.00 -42.53
C ARG A 481 -50.78 -7.67 -42.01
N ALA A 482 -50.80 -8.10 -40.75
CA ALA A 482 -51.98 -8.72 -40.15
C ALA A 482 -53.20 -7.76 -40.14
N VAL A 483 -52.99 -6.46 -39.89
CA VAL A 483 -54.04 -5.45 -39.97
C VAL A 483 -54.47 -5.18 -41.43
N ASP A 484 -53.52 -5.07 -42.37
CA ASP A 484 -53.81 -4.86 -43.79
C ASP A 484 -54.57 -6.06 -44.39
N ASP A 485 -54.19 -7.29 -44.05
CA ASP A 485 -54.87 -8.53 -44.45
C ASP A 485 -56.26 -8.67 -43.80
N GLN A 486 -56.40 -8.30 -42.52
CA GLN A 486 -57.69 -8.30 -41.83
C GLN A 486 -58.65 -7.27 -42.45
N ALA A 487 -58.16 -6.06 -42.79
CA ALA A 487 -58.92 -5.06 -43.52
C ALA A 487 -59.29 -5.53 -44.94
N ALA A 488 -58.40 -6.24 -45.63
CA ALA A 488 -58.69 -6.82 -46.94
C ALA A 488 -59.71 -7.98 -46.88
N MET A 489 -59.72 -8.76 -45.80
CA MET A 489 -60.71 -9.80 -45.53
C MET A 489 -62.08 -9.19 -45.18
N GLU A 490 -62.12 -8.11 -44.37
CA GLU A 490 -63.36 -7.36 -44.13
C GLU A 490 -63.88 -6.68 -45.40
N ALA A 491 -63.03 -6.11 -46.24
CA ALA A 491 -63.43 -5.52 -47.52
C ALA A 491 -64.08 -6.57 -48.45
N LYS A 492 -63.45 -7.75 -48.59
CA LYS A 492 -64.02 -8.88 -49.35
C LYS A 492 -65.30 -9.42 -48.71
N GLY A 493 -65.41 -9.40 -47.39
CA GLY A 493 -66.63 -9.74 -46.66
C GLY A 493 -67.78 -8.79 -47.00
N ARG A 494 -67.54 -7.47 -46.95
CA ARG A 494 -68.51 -6.43 -47.29
C ARG A 494 -68.87 -6.45 -48.79
N GLU A 495 -67.93 -6.74 -49.68
CA GLU A 495 -68.23 -7.00 -51.10
C GLU A 495 -69.11 -8.23 -51.29
N ALA A 496 -68.85 -9.32 -50.55
CA ALA A 496 -69.65 -10.54 -50.61
C ALA A 496 -71.07 -10.34 -50.04
N GLU A 497 -71.22 -9.61 -48.94
CA GLU A 497 -72.52 -9.21 -48.40
C GLU A 497 -73.27 -8.28 -49.35
N ALA A 498 -72.61 -7.28 -49.96
CA ALA A 498 -73.21 -6.43 -50.98
C ALA A 498 -73.68 -7.25 -52.20
N ARG A 499 -72.90 -8.26 -52.62
CA ARG A 499 -73.29 -9.20 -53.69
C ARG A 499 -74.46 -10.10 -53.29
N ALA A 500 -74.53 -10.51 -52.02
CA ALA A 500 -75.64 -11.30 -51.49
C ALA A 500 -76.94 -10.48 -51.38
N ALA A 501 -76.86 -9.24 -50.88
CA ALA A 501 -77.96 -8.30 -50.80
C ALA A 501 -78.50 -7.93 -52.19
N ALA A 502 -77.62 -7.67 -53.16
CA ALA A 502 -78.01 -7.46 -54.56
C ALA A 502 -78.71 -8.68 -55.17
N ARG A 503 -78.34 -9.90 -54.76
CA ARG A 503 -78.98 -11.15 -55.22
C ARG A 503 -80.33 -11.40 -54.55
N ALA A 504 -80.47 -11.05 -53.27
CA ALA A 504 -81.73 -11.11 -52.54
C ALA A 504 -82.79 -10.15 -53.11
N ALA A 505 -82.36 -8.96 -53.57
CA ALA A 505 -83.23 -7.98 -54.22
C ALA A 505 -83.74 -8.41 -55.62
N GLN A 506 -83.25 -9.52 -56.19
CA GLN A 506 -83.60 -9.99 -57.54
C GLN A 506 -84.53 -11.21 -57.58
N GLY A 507 -84.97 -11.75 -56.44
CA GLY A 507 -86.18 -12.58 -56.35
C GLY A 507 -86.21 -13.89 -57.16
N LEU A 508 -85.06 -14.57 -57.36
CA LEU A 508 -84.98 -15.85 -58.06
C LEU A 508 -85.01 -17.05 -57.07
N PRO A 509 -85.73 -18.15 -57.38
CA PRO A 509 -85.90 -19.29 -56.47
C PRO A 509 -84.67 -20.22 -56.40
N ALA A 510 -84.68 -21.14 -55.44
CA ALA A 510 -83.68 -22.19 -55.28
C ALA A 510 -84.09 -23.50 -55.97
N ASP A 511 -83.14 -24.15 -56.65
CA ASP A 511 -83.35 -25.41 -57.39
C ASP A 511 -83.21 -26.68 -56.52
N PRO A 512 -83.78 -27.82 -56.94
CA PRO A 512 -83.89 -29.06 -56.14
C PRO A 512 -82.72 -30.06 -56.30
N LYS A 513 -82.80 -31.15 -55.51
CA LYS A 513 -81.94 -32.36 -55.53
C LYS A 513 -82.19 -33.19 -56.82
N GLN A 514 -81.48 -34.27 -57.23
CA GLN A 514 -80.77 -35.32 -56.47
C GLN A 514 -79.69 -36.10 -57.33
N PRO A 515 -79.61 -37.46 -57.50
CA PRO A 515 -78.48 -38.30 -57.04
C PRO A 515 -77.68 -39.15 -58.08
N GLY A 516 -76.59 -39.80 -57.63
CA GLY A 516 -76.33 -41.24 -57.93
C GLY A 516 -75.07 -41.65 -58.72
N ASP A 517 -74.29 -42.57 -58.12
CA ASP A 517 -73.33 -43.55 -58.69
C ASP A 517 -72.12 -43.07 -59.56
N SER A 518 -70.99 -43.80 -59.70
CA SER A 518 -70.66 -45.19 -59.33
C SER A 518 -69.23 -45.41 -58.75
N GLU A 519 -69.02 -46.57 -58.10
CA GLU A 519 -67.75 -47.09 -57.55
C GLU A 519 -66.84 -47.74 -58.64
N PRO A 520 -65.54 -48.08 -58.40
CA PRO A 520 -65.19 -49.30 -57.64
C PRO A 520 -63.88 -49.31 -56.80
N ALA A 521 -63.83 -50.14 -55.76
CA ALA A 521 -62.64 -50.64 -55.04
C ALA A 521 -61.91 -51.78 -55.84
N PRO A 522 -60.95 -52.61 -55.30
CA PRO A 522 -60.32 -52.67 -53.96
C PRO A 522 -58.79 -53.00 -53.92
N ALA A 523 -58.16 -52.99 -52.72
CA ALA A 523 -57.05 -53.92 -52.35
C ALA A 523 -56.68 -53.88 -50.83
N LYS A 524 -56.09 -54.97 -50.29
CA LYS A 524 -55.55 -55.08 -48.91
C LYS A 524 -54.23 -55.89 -48.85
N LYS A 525 -53.25 -55.47 -48.03
CA LYS A 525 -52.14 -56.25 -47.38
C LYS A 525 -51.35 -55.27 -46.45
N LYS A 526 -50.91 -55.52 -45.19
CA LYS A 526 -50.28 -56.66 -44.45
C LYS A 526 -48.88 -57.02 -45.00
N LYS A 527 -47.76 -57.24 -44.27
CA LYS A 527 -47.28 -57.41 -42.85
C LYS A 527 -45.84 -56.77 -42.77
N LYS A 528 -45.01 -56.69 -41.70
CA LYS A 528 -44.95 -57.04 -40.24
C LYS A 528 -43.92 -56.06 -39.60
N ALA A 529 -44.14 -55.39 -38.46
CA ALA A 529 -43.76 -55.72 -37.07
C ALA A 529 -42.36 -56.34 -36.77
N SER A 530 -41.52 -55.63 -35.98
CA SER A 530 -40.45 -56.21 -35.15
C SER A 530 -40.07 -55.30 -33.96
N GLN A 531 -40.42 -55.75 -32.74
CA GLN A 531 -39.78 -55.36 -31.46
C GLN A 531 -38.67 -56.41 -31.17
N PRO A 532 -37.71 -56.20 -30.24
CA PRO A 532 -38.01 -56.20 -28.79
C PRO A 532 -37.13 -55.28 -27.91
N ALA A 533 -37.25 -55.51 -26.59
CA ALA A 533 -36.37 -55.25 -25.43
C ALA A 533 -34.86 -54.98 -25.72
N ASP A 534 -34.09 -54.34 -24.82
CA ASP A 534 -34.02 -54.66 -23.38
C ASP A 534 -33.57 -53.52 -22.42
N ALA A 535 -33.40 -53.88 -21.14
CA ALA A 535 -33.15 -53.04 -19.97
C ALA A 535 -31.94 -52.09 -20.02
N GLY A 536 -31.99 -51.02 -19.21
CA GLY A 536 -30.96 -49.98 -19.13
C GLY A 536 -31.07 -49.07 -17.92
N THR A 537 -30.79 -49.62 -16.73
CA THR A 537 -30.61 -48.96 -15.43
C THR A 537 -30.02 -47.55 -15.47
N GLN A 538 -30.58 -46.60 -14.71
CA GLN A 538 -29.97 -45.29 -14.43
C GLN A 538 -28.71 -45.42 -13.55
N PRO A 539 -27.60 -44.76 -13.89
CA PRO A 539 -26.62 -44.30 -12.91
C PRO A 539 -26.50 -42.77 -12.88
N ALA A 540 -26.06 -42.22 -11.74
CA ALA A 540 -25.95 -40.78 -11.54
C ALA A 540 -24.87 -40.12 -12.42
N THR A 541 -25.11 -38.89 -12.86
CA THR A 541 -24.08 -38.04 -13.47
C THR A 541 -23.06 -37.61 -12.40
N PRO A 542 -21.76 -37.87 -12.57
CA PRO A 542 -20.74 -37.48 -11.60
C PRO A 542 -20.40 -35.99 -11.70
N ALA A 543 -20.08 -35.37 -10.55
CA ALA A 543 -19.57 -34.00 -10.52
C ALA A 543 -18.16 -33.90 -11.15
N PRO A 544 -17.82 -32.77 -11.81
CA PRO A 544 -16.48 -32.55 -12.34
C PRO A 544 -15.46 -32.40 -11.21
N LYS A 545 -14.32 -33.09 -11.32
CA LYS A 545 -13.16 -32.86 -10.45
C LYS A 545 -12.45 -31.55 -10.84
N PRO A 546 -11.87 -30.80 -9.88
CA PRO A 546 -11.04 -29.65 -10.20
C PRO A 546 -9.74 -30.09 -10.91
N VAL A 547 -9.29 -29.28 -11.86
CA VAL A 547 -7.92 -29.32 -12.39
C VAL A 547 -7.02 -28.60 -11.39
N GLY A 548 -5.96 -29.25 -10.93
CA GLY A 548 -5.04 -28.67 -9.95
C GLY A 548 -3.98 -27.76 -10.57
N PHE A 549 -3.67 -26.68 -9.86
CA PHE A 549 -2.44 -25.89 -9.92
C PHE A 549 -2.13 -25.38 -8.50
#